data_AF-A3IRQ9-F1
#
_entry.id   AF-A3IRQ9-F1
#
_cell.length_a   1.000
_cell.length_b   1.000
_cell.length_c   1.000
_cell.angle_alpha   90.00
_cell.angle_beta   90.00
_cell.angle_gamma   90.00
#
_symmetry.space_group_name_H-M   'P 1'
#
loop_
_entity.id
_entity.type
_entity.pdbx_description
1 polymer ?
#
loop_
_entity_poly.entity_id
_entity_poly.type
_entity_poly.pdbx_seq_one_letter_code
_entity_poly.pdbx_strand_id
1 'polypeptide(L)'
;MFIKGQVFNTLGVPTEDMVEWGIELLTLGYDSPNLRILAGLTDLNDRWEVTDYVNKTLKDFNISELTGKDAVIAYTSVILKEFLTRKISQERMLRQIEQLYLSWDYLKEIMDFYLLWNAKYDLSYGDVQYYWPDATRDNINRIIKEQAEMWLKNYS
;
A
#
# COMPACT_ATOMS: atom_id res chain seq x y z
N MET A 1 -8.94 5.56 2.03
CA MET A 1 -8.87 6.51 3.17
C MET A 1 -8.79 5.74 4.48
N PHE A 2 -9.91 5.22 5.02
CA PHE A 2 -9.84 4.40 6.24
C PHE A 2 -9.18 3.03 6.06
N ILE A 3 -9.22 2.48 4.84
CA ILE A 3 -8.54 1.21 4.51
C ILE A 3 -7.07 1.22 4.94
N LYS A 4 -6.35 2.37 4.82
CA LYS A 4 -4.96 2.48 5.31
C LYS A 4 -4.88 2.18 6.81
N GLY A 5 -5.66 2.91 7.62
CA GLY A 5 -5.75 2.67 9.07
C GLY A 5 -6.15 1.24 9.42
N GLN A 6 -7.10 0.66 8.69
CA GLN A 6 -7.60 -0.70 8.92
C GLN A 6 -6.55 -1.79 8.77
N VAL A 7 -5.41 -1.53 8.13
CA VAL A 7 -4.39 -2.54 7.83
C VAL A 7 -3.04 -2.25 8.49
N PHE A 8 -2.85 -1.10 9.12
CA PHE A 8 -1.54 -0.67 9.63
C PHE A 8 -0.94 -1.62 10.68
N ASN A 9 -1.77 -2.07 11.61
CA ASN A 9 -1.36 -3.00 12.66
C ASN A 9 -1.04 -4.36 12.06
N THR A 10 -1.96 -4.89 11.24
CA THR A 10 -1.79 -6.14 10.52
C THR A 10 -0.51 -6.14 9.66
N LEU A 11 -0.34 -5.18 8.75
CA LEU A 11 0.71 -5.20 7.71
C LEU A 11 2.07 -4.64 8.14
N GLY A 12 2.24 -4.19 9.39
CA GLY A 12 3.55 -3.75 9.86
C GLY A 12 4.01 -2.39 9.28
N VAL A 13 3.09 -1.54 8.81
CA VAL A 13 3.38 -0.24 8.14
C VAL A 13 4.26 0.69 9.00
N PRO A 14 5.17 1.51 8.43
CA PRO A 14 5.98 2.47 9.19
C PRO A 14 5.14 3.47 9.99
N THR A 15 5.64 3.93 11.14
CA THR A 15 4.90 4.83 12.04
C THR A 15 4.69 6.22 11.43
N GLU A 16 5.61 6.68 10.57
CA GLU A 16 5.49 7.92 9.81
C GLU A 16 4.24 7.92 8.92
N ASP A 17 4.04 6.84 8.16
CA ASP A 17 2.89 6.67 7.27
C ASP A 17 1.57 6.64 8.07
N MET A 18 1.59 6.13 9.31
CA MET A 18 0.42 6.13 10.19
C MET A 18 0.03 7.53 10.67
N VAL A 19 1.02 8.36 11.01
CA VAL A 19 0.80 9.76 11.42
C VAL A 19 0.39 10.62 10.23
N GLU A 20 1.01 10.44 9.07
CA GLU A 20 0.60 11.10 7.83
C GLU A 20 -0.86 10.79 7.49
N TRP A 21 -1.30 9.53 7.67
CA TRP A 21 -2.71 9.17 7.52
C TRP A 21 -3.63 9.93 8.48
N GLY A 22 -3.21 10.14 9.74
CA GLY A 22 -3.95 10.98 10.68
C GLY A 22 -4.13 12.41 10.18
N ILE A 23 -3.07 13.00 9.62
CA ILE A 23 -3.10 14.35 9.02
C ILE A 23 -4.02 14.38 7.78
N GLU A 24 -3.98 13.34 6.95
CA GLU A 24 -4.88 13.20 5.78
C GLU A 24 -6.35 13.20 6.23
N LEU A 25 -6.71 12.43 7.27
CA LEU A 25 -8.07 12.37 7.79
C LEU A 25 -8.55 13.75 8.28
N LEU A 26 -7.72 14.46 9.05
CA LEU A 26 -8.03 15.81 9.54
C LEU A 26 -8.26 16.79 8.37
N THR A 27 -7.40 16.73 7.35
CA THR A 27 -7.50 17.59 6.16
C THR A 27 -8.80 17.35 5.38
N LEU A 28 -9.32 16.13 5.44
CA LEU A 28 -10.57 15.73 4.81
C LEU A 28 -11.82 15.99 5.67
N GLY A 29 -11.65 16.63 6.84
CA GLY A 29 -12.74 17.08 7.71
C GLY A 29 -13.18 16.05 8.76
N TYR A 30 -12.48 14.92 8.88
CA TYR A 30 -12.70 14.00 9.99
C TYR A 30 -12.04 14.54 11.24
N ASP A 31 -12.69 14.36 12.38
CA ASP A 31 -12.21 14.93 13.63
C ASP A 31 -12.65 14.11 14.83
N SER A 32 -11.68 13.71 15.65
CA SER A 32 -11.89 13.09 16.95
C SER A 32 -10.71 13.40 17.87
N PRO A 33 -10.86 13.30 19.20
CA PRO A 33 -9.74 13.50 20.13
C PRO A 33 -8.55 12.58 19.83
N ASN A 34 -8.79 11.29 19.56
CA ASN A 34 -7.71 10.35 19.28
C ASN A 34 -7.05 10.63 17.92
N LEU A 35 -7.81 11.07 16.92
CA LEU A 35 -7.27 11.46 15.63
C LEU A 35 -6.34 12.67 15.73
N ARG A 36 -6.73 13.70 16.50
CA ARG A 36 -5.88 14.87 16.74
C ARG A 36 -4.59 14.51 17.46
N ILE A 37 -4.65 13.58 18.41
CA ILE A 37 -3.44 13.09 19.10
C ILE A 37 -2.54 12.35 18.11
N LEU A 38 -3.09 11.40 17.35
CA LEU A 38 -2.34 10.65 16.33
C LEU A 38 -1.60 11.58 15.36
N ALA A 39 -2.30 12.57 14.80
CA ALA A 39 -1.73 13.53 13.86
C ALA A 39 -0.69 14.48 14.50
N GLY A 40 -0.67 14.58 15.82
CA GLY A 40 0.24 15.41 16.61
C GLY A 40 1.41 14.65 17.22
N LEU A 41 1.52 13.33 17.02
CA LEU A 41 2.66 12.55 17.52
C LEU A 41 3.94 13.00 16.80
N THR A 42 4.97 13.26 17.60
CA THR A 42 6.29 13.72 17.11
C THR A 42 7.41 12.75 17.45
N ASP A 43 7.27 11.98 18.54
CA ASP A 43 8.11 10.81 18.81
C ASP A 43 7.47 9.58 18.17
N LEU A 44 8.13 9.03 17.15
CA LEU A 44 7.65 7.90 16.36
C LEU A 44 8.38 6.59 16.67
N ASN A 45 9.26 6.61 17.69
CA ASN A 45 10.02 5.43 18.10
C ASN A 45 9.16 4.41 18.85
N ASP A 46 8.10 4.87 19.53
CA ASP A 46 7.13 3.99 20.17
C ASP A 46 6.02 3.59 19.20
N ARG A 47 6.28 2.50 18.46
CA ARG A 47 5.28 1.91 17.56
C ARG A 47 4.01 1.49 18.29
N TRP A 48 4.08 1.09 19.55
CA TRP A 48 2.89 0.67 20.30
C TRP A 48 1.97 1.84 20.57
N GLU A 49 2.53 2.99 20.94
CA GLU A 49 1.76 4.23 21.12
C GLU A 49 1.09 4.67 19.82
N VAL A 50 1.84 4.75 18.72
CA VAL A 50 1.28 5.14 17.41
C VAL A 50 0.16 4.17 17.00
N THR A 51 0.37 2.87 17.16
CA THR A 51 -0.62 1.84 16.81
C THR A 51 -1.86 1.91 17.71
N ASP A 52 -1.70 2.21 19.01
CA ASP A 52 -2.83 2.39 19.92
C ASP A 52 -3.71 3.57 19.50
N TYR A 53 -3.12 4.70 19.08
CA TYR A 53 -3.88 5.84 18.58
C TYR A 53 -4.52 5.59 17.21
N VAL A 54 -3.92 4.79 16.34
CA VAL A 54 -4.59 4.29 15.12
C VAL A 54 -5.84 3.49 15.51
N ASN A 55 -5.71 2.53 16.42
CA ASN A 55 -6.82 1.67 16.84
C ASN A 55 -7.94 2.45 17.52
N LYS A 56 -7.60 3.43 18.36
CA LYS A 56 -8.58 4.34 18.99
C LYS A 56 -9.28 5.20 17.94
N THR A 57 -8.54 5.73 16.96
CA THR A 57 -9.11 6.50 15.85
C THR A 57 -10.10 5.65 15.03
N LEU A 58 -9.76 4.41 14.69
CA LEU A 58 -10.68 3.50 14.00
C LEU A 58 -11.96 3.26 14.81
N LYS A 59 -11.83 3.05 16.13
CA LYS A 59 -12.97 2.87 17.04
C LYS A 59 -13.86 4.12 17.10
N ASP A 60 -13.29 5.31 17.13
CA ASP A 60 -14.07 6.57 17.14
C ASP A 60 -15.01 6.68 15.93
N PHE A 61 -14.61 6.14 14.79
CA PHE A 61 -15.41 6.14 13.55
C PHE A 61 -16.18 4.84 13.31
N ASN A 62 -16.21 3.93 14.29
CA ASN A 62 -16.86 2.62 14.20
C ASN A 62 -16.36 1.77 13.01
N ILE A 63 -15.05 1.78 12.82
CA ILE A 63 -14.36 1.06 11.74
C ILE A 63 -13.58 -0.10 12.35
N SER A 64 -13.78 -1.29 11.79
CA SER A 64 -13.08 -2.51 12.21
C SER A 64 -11.75 -2.67 11.45
N GLU A 65 -10.76 -3.27 12.12
CA GLU A 65 -9.52 -3.69 11.48
C GLU A 65 -9.78 -4.75 10.39
N LEU A 66 -9.01 -4.70 9.31
CA LEU A 66 -8.93 -5.76 8.31
C LEU A 66 -7.73 -6.64 8.62
N THR A 67 -7.91 -7.95 8.54
CA THR A 67 -6.85 -8.91 8.86
C THR A 67 -6.65 -9.91 7.72
N GLY A 68 -5.54 -10.64 7.76
CA GLY A 68 -5.27 -11.73 6.84
C GLY A 68 -5.22 -11.29 5.37
N LYS A 69 -5.76 -12.14 4.50
CA LYS A 69 -5.79 -11.91 3.05
C LYS A 69 -6.56 -10.65 2.65
N ASP A 70 -7.67 -10.36 3.34
CA ASP A 70 -8.52 -9.21 3.01
C ASP A 70 -7.79 -7.90 3.27
N ALA A 71 -6.94 -7.84 4.31
CA ALA A 71 -6.06 -6.70 4.55
C ALA A 71 -5.09 -6.46 3.39
N VAL A 72 -4.46 -7.52 2.89
CA VAL A 72 -3.50 -7.43 1.78
C VAL A 72 -4.19 -6.97 0.50
N ILE A 73 -5.35 -7.54 0.16
CA ILE A 73 -6.13 -7.12 -1.02
C ILE A 73 -6.58 -5.66 -0.89
N ALA A 74 -7.13 -5.28 0.26
CA ALA A 74 -7.60 -3.92 0.47
C ALA A 74 -6.45 -2.90 0.38
N TYR A 75 -5.29 -3.20 0.96
CA TYR A 75 -4.14 -2.31 0.91
C TYR A 75 -3.50 -2.24 -0.47
N THR A 76 -3.40 -3.36 -1.18
CA THR A 76 -2.97 -3.38 -2.59
C THR A 76 -3.87 -2.49 -3.45
N SER A 77 -5.18 -2.54 -3.23
CA SER A 77 -6.14 -1.65 -3.91
C SER A 77 -5.84 -0.17 -3.66
N VAL A 78 -5.44 0.19 -2.44
CA VAL A 78 -5.05 1.57 -2.10
C VAL A 78 -3.80 1.98 -2.87
N ILE A 79 -2.74 1.17 -2.82
CA ILE A 79 -1.46 1.44 -3.49
C ILE A 79 -1.68 1.62 -5.00
N LEU A 80 -2.44 0.73 -5.64
CA LEU A 80 -2.71 0.82 -7.08
C LEU A 80 -3.52 2.06 -7.45
N LYS A 81 -4.51 2.44 -6.63
CA LYS A 81 -5.29 3.68 -6.84
C LYS A 81 -4.40 4.92 -6.71
N GLU A 82 -3.49 4.93 -5.73
CA GLU A 82 -2.52 6.03 -5.58
C GLU A 82 -1.57 6.13 -6.77
N PHE A 83 -1.12 5.00 -7.30
CA PHE A 83 -0.31 4.95 -8.52
C PHE A 83 -1.08 5.49 -9.74
N LEU A 84 -2.29 4.99 -10.00
CA LEU A 84 -3.09 5.41 -11.16
C LEU A 84 -3.51 6.89 -11.09
N THR A 85 -3.67 7.43 -9.87
CA THR A 85 -3.93 8.85 -9.63
C THR A 85 -2.65 9.71 -9.55
N ARG A 86 -1.48 9.12 -9.84
CA ARG A 86 -0.15 9.76 -9.85
C ARG A 86 0.29 10.34 -8.51
N LYS A 87 -0.25 9.85 -7.39
CA LYS A 87 0.19 10.21 -6.04
C LYS A 87 1.51 9.55 -5.66
N ILE A 88 1.77 8.37 -6.18
CA ILE A 88 3.04 7.65 -6.03
C ILE A 88 3.61 7.25 -7.39
N SER A 89 4.93 7.09 -7.47
CA SER A 89 5.59 6.60 -8.68
C SER A 89 5.35 5.10 -8.88
N GLN A 90 5.59 4.64 -10.11
CA GLN A 90 5.50 3.22 -10.45
C GLN A 90 6.51 2.39 -9.63
N GLU A 91 7.72 2.91 -9.43
CA GLU A 91 8.77 2.26 -8.64
C GLU A 91 8.38 2.15 -7.17
N ARG A 92 7.78 3.21 -6.59
CA ARG A 92 7.28 3.17 -5.21
C ARG A 92 6.16 2.15 -5.05
N MET A 93 5.22 2.13 -5.99
CA MET A 93 4.13 1.14 -6.01
C MET A 93 4.66 -0.29 -6.05
N LEU A 94 5.56 -0.61 -6.98
CA LEU A 94 6.07 -1.98 -7.13
C LEU A 94 6.85 -2.44 -5.90
N ARG A 95 7.69 -1.56 -5.31
CA ARG A 95 8.40 -1.88 -4.07
C ARG A 95 7.46 -2.15 -2.90
N GLN A 96 6.40 -1.36 -2.74
CA GLN A 96 5.43 -1.58 -1.67
C GLN A 96 4.70 -2.92 -1.85
N ILE A 97 4.29 -3.26 -3.07
CA ILE A 97 3.61 -4.54 -3.34
C ILE A 97 4.59 -5.73 -3.24
N GLU A 98 5.84 -5.60 -3.66
CA GLU A 98 6.88 -6.61 -3.43
C GLU A 98 7.08 -6.88 -1.94
N GLN A 99 7.22 -5.83 -1.11
CA GLN A 99 7.38 -5.98 0.33
C GLN A 99 6.17 -6.69 0.96
N LEU A 100 4.95 -6.34 0.53
CA LEU A 100 3.73 -7.04 0.94
C LEU A 100 3.78 -8.51 0.56
N TYR A 101 4.14 -8.83 -0.68
CA TYR A 101 4.23 -10.19 -1.19
C TYR A 101 5.23 -11.05 -0.39
N LEU A 102 6.41 -10.51 -0.08
CA LEU A 102 7.43 -11.21 0.70
C LEU A 102 7.04 -11.38 2.19
N SER A 103 6.30 -10.42 2.74
CA SER A 103 5.93 -10.42 4.16
C SER A 103 4.67 -11.25 4.47
N TRP A 104 3.85 -11.54 3.45
CA TRP A 104 2.53 -12.17 3.60
C TRP A 104 2.43 -13.52 2.86
N ASP A 105 3.48 -14.35 2.96
CA ASP A 105 3.49 -15.73 2.47
C ASP A 105 3.15 -15.87 0.98
N TYR A 106 3.72 -14.98 0.16
CA TYR A 106 3.68 -15.10 -1.30
C TYR A 106 2.27 -15.17 -1.88
N LEU A 107 1.35 -14.35 -1.36
CA LEU A 107 -0.04 -14.30 -1.81
C LEU A 107 -0.14 -14.17 -3.33
N LYS A 108 -0.72 -15.20 -3.96
CA LYS A 108 -0.83 -15.32 -5.42
C LYS A 108 -1.55 -14.14 -6.07
N GLU A 109 -2.48 -13.51 -5.34
CA GLU A 109 -3.26 -12.39 -5.83
C GLU A 109 -2.40 -11.18 -6.21
N ILE A 110 -1.21 -11.03 -5.61
CA ILE A 110 -0.31 -9.89 -5.88
C ILE A 110 1.01 -10.31 -6.54
N MET A 111 1.15 -11.60 -6.87
CA MET A 111 2.35 -12.18 -7.48
C MET A 111 2.72 -11.50 -8.81
N ASP A 112 1.73 -11.10 -9.61
CA ASP A 112 1.99 -10.45 -10.90
C ASP A 112 2.84 -9.18 -10.74
N PHE A 113 2.60 -8.39 -9.69
CA PHE A 113 3.39 -7.18 -9.43
C PHE A 113 4.83 -7.49 -8.99
N TYR A 114 5.03 -8.60 -8.27
CA TYR A 114 6.36 -9.09 -7.96
C TYR A 114 7.13 -9.51 -9.23
N LEU A 115 6.48 -10.24 -10.14
CA LEU A 115 7.08 -10.62 -11.41
C LEU A 115 7.40 -9.39 -12.28
N LEU A 116 6.48 -8.43 -12.34
CA LEU A 116 6.68 -7.18 -13.08
C LEU A 116 7.78 -6.30 -12.50
N TRP A 117 7.95 -6.27 -11.17
CA TRP A 117 9.07 -5.59 -10.53
C TRP A 117 10.40 -6.16 -11.00
N ASN A 118 10.56 -7.49 -10.94
CA ASN A 118 11.78 -8.16 -11.38
C ASN A 118 12.01 -7.99 -12.90
N ALA A 119 10.97 -8.11 -13.72
CA ALA A 119 11.06 -7.85 -15.16
C ALA A 119 11.57 -6.43 -15.46
N LYS A 120 11.00 -5.42 -14.77
CA LYS A 120 11.42 -4.03 -14.93
C LYS A 120 12.85 -3.80 -14.43
N TYR A 121 13.22 -4.42 -13.31
CA TYR A 121 14.56 -4.34 -12.76
C TYR A 121 15.59 -4.87 -13.77
N ASP A 122 15.39 -6.08 -14.31
CA ASP A 122 16.26 -6.66 -15.35
C ASP A 122 16.39 -5.74 -16.57
N LEU A 123 15.25 -5.24 -17.07
CA LEU A 123 15.21 -4.33 -18.22
C LEU A 123 15.92 -2.99 -17.96
N SER A 124 16.15 -2.60 -16.71
CA SER A 124 16.91 -1.38 -16.38
C SER A 124 18.42 -1.55 -16.56
N TYR A 125 18.94 -2.79 -16.55
CA TYR A 125 20.37 -3.10 -16.73
C TYR A 125 20.68 -3.78 -18.07
N GLY A 126 19.72 -4.49 -18.66
CA GLY A 126 19.89 -5.21 -19.94
C GLY A 126 18.63 -5.19 -20.80
N ASP A 127 18.68 -5.87 -21.94
CA ASP A 127 17.54 -5.99 -22.87
C ASP A 127 16.76 -7.31 -22.69
N VAL A 128 17.22 -8.19 -21.79
CA VAL A 128 16.62 -9.50 -21.51
C VAL A 128 16.06 -9.51 -20.08
N GLN A 129 14.87 -10.07 -19.92
CA GLN A 129 14.24 -10.37 -18.63
C GLN A 129 13.56 -11.75 -18.69
N TYR A 130 13.37 -12.38 -17.53
CA TYR A 130 12.88 -13.77 -17.43
C TYR A 130 11.50 -13.93 -16.78
N TYR A 131 10.84 -12.83 -16.42
CA TYR A 131 9.72 -12.84 -15.48
C TYR A 131 8.35 -12.59 -16.13
N TRP A 132 8.30 -11.83 -17.23
CA TRP A 132 7.04 -11.46 -17.85
C TRP A 132 7.07 -11.63 -19.38
N PRO A 133 6.27 -12.52 -19.97
CA PRO A 133 6.26 -12.73 -21.41
C PRO A 133 6.07 -11.42 -22.19
N ASP A 134 6.84 -11.26 -23.26
CA ASP A 134 6.77 -10.13 -24.19
C ASP A 134 7.09 -8.74 -23.59
N ALA A 135 7.55 -8.66 -22.34
CA ALA A 135 7.97 -7.41 -21.74
C ALA A 135 9.34 -6.95 -22.28
N THR A 136 9.38 -5.69 -22.72
CA THR A 136 10.54 -4.98 -23.24
C THR A 136 10.66 -3.61 -22.56
N ARG A 137 11.82 -2.95 -22.74
CA ARG A 137 12.04 -1.59 -22.21
C ARG A 137 10.97 -0.59 -22.66
N ASP A 138 10.49 -0.74 -23.89
CA ASP A 138 9.52 0.19 -24.50
C ASP A 138 8.09 -0.02 -23.97
N ASN A 139 7.75 -1.23 -23.53
CA ASN A 139 6.37 -1.57 -23.19
C ASN A 139 6.13 -1.88 -21.70
N ILE A 140 7.17 -2.12 -20.90
CA ILE A 140 7.04 -2.59 -19.51
C ILE A 140 6.20 -1.64 -18.65
N ASN A 141 6.40 -0.33 -18.79
CA ASN A 141 5.61 0.66 -18.04
C ASN A 141 4.12 0.64 -18.42
N ARG A 142 3.81 0.37 -19.70
CA ARG A 142 2.42 0.22 -20.16
C ARG A 142 1.80 -1.06 -19.59
N ILE A 143 2.51 -2.19 -19.65
CA ILE A 143 2.07 -3.47 -19.09
C ILE A 143 1.74 -3.33 -17.60
N ILE A 144 2.63 -2.69 -16.83
CA ILE A 144 2.43 -2.48 -15.38
C ILE A 144 1.17 -1.67 -15.10
N LYS A 145 0.92 -0.64 -15.90
CA LYS A 145 -0.30 0.16 -15.77
C LYS A 145 -1.56 -0.64 -16.12
N GLU A 146 -1.54 -1.38 -17.23
CA GLU A 146 -2.66 -2.24 -17.65
C GLU A 146 -2.97 -3.32 -16.60
N GLN A 147 -1.94 -3.93 -16.02
CA GLN A 147 -2.09 -4.90 -14.94
C GLN A 147 -2.72 -4.27 -13.69
N ALA A 148 -2.31 -3.05 -13.31
CA ALA A 148 -2.91 -2.33 -12.18
C ALA A 148 -4.41 -2.07 -12.40
N GLU A 149 -4.79 -1.63 -13.60
CA GLU A 149 -6.19 -1.38 -13.97
C GLU A 149 -7.01 -2.68 -13.98
N MET A 150 -6.47 -3.75 -14.56
CA MET A 150 -7.11 -5.07 -14.59
C MET A 150 -7.29 -5.65 -13.18
N TRP A 151 -6.27 -5.55 -12.34
CA TRP A 151 -6.31 -6.05 -10.97
C TRP A 151 -7.41 -5.35 -10.17
N LEU A 152 -7.50 -4.02 -10.25
CA LEU A 152 -8.56 -3.26 -9.57
C LEU A 152 -9.96 -3.65 -10.05
N LYS A 153 -10.13 -3.99 -11.34
CA LYS A 153 -11.43 -4.48 -11.83
C LYS A 153 -11.84 -5.82 -11.23
N ASN A 154 -10.87 -6.67 -10.86
CA ASN A 154 -11.12 -8.00 -10.32
C ASN A 154 -11.28 -8.02 -8.80
N TYR A 155 -10.72 -7.03 -8.09
CA TYR A 155 -10.62 -7.03 -6.63
C TYR A 155 -11.20 -5.78 -5.94
N SER A 156 -11.68 -4.77 -6.68
CA SER A 156 -12.18 -3.49 -6.10
C SER A 156 -13.55 -3.06 -6.58
#